data_AF-A0A6H9LQR4-F1
#
_entry.id   AF-A0A6H9LQR4-F1
#
_cell.length_a   1.000
_cell.length_b   1.000
_cell.length_c   1.000
_cell.angle_alpha   90.00
_cell.angle_beta   90.00
_cell.angle_gamma   90.00
#
_symmetry.space_group_name_H-M   'P 1'
#
loop_
_entity.id
_entity.type
_entity.pdbx_description
1 polymer ?
#
loop_
_entity_poly.entity_id
_entity_poly.type
_entity_poly.pdbx_seq_one_letter_code
_entity_poly.pdbx_strand_id
1 'polypeptide(L)'
;MKSTGKLIIFFLFIGTVCTNSFALDRNAYDELSAVIDSAIVLETPVFAPKAWQKAQEYFKKAGQAISQQKNQKNIDKEVSQAREYIENAIKSTEVGKLALSEYLDQRKRAQTAKAPTLVTELYIEAETQFKKATEKVESGDVKNGLKEAQKAMPLFSTAELEAVRKDILGKADQLI
;
A
#
# COMPACT_ATOMS: atom_id res chain seq x y z
N MET A 1 61.27 -46.01 40.27
CA MET A 1 60.19 -45.11 40.75
C MET A 1 59.51 -44.44 39.57
N LYS A 2 58.20 -44.66 39.46
CA LYS A 2 57.13 -43.89 38.80
C LYS A 2 57.53 -42.53 38.18
N SER A 3 57.11 -42.26 36.94
CA SER A 3 55.82 -41.59 36.69
C SER A 3 55.53 -41.44 35.19
N THR A 4 54.36 -41.93 34.79
CA THR A 4 53.65 -41.69 33.53
C THR A 4 53.03 -40.28 33.50
N GLY A 5 52.89 -39.70 32.30
CA GLY A 5 52.10 -38.48 32.07
C GLY A 5 51.91 -38.25 30.56
N LYS A 6 51.00 -39.01 29.94
CA LYS A 6 49.64 -38.59 29.51
C LYS A 6 49.62 -37.52 28.40
N LEU A 7 49.49 -38.05 27.18
CA LEU A 7 48.96 -37.44 25.97
C LEU A 7 47.54 -36.90 26.24
N ILE A 8 47.31 -35.61 26.04
CA ILE A 8 45.96 -35.01 26.01
C ILE A 8 45.80 -34.34 24.64
N ILE A 9 45.06 -35.02 23.76
CA ILE A 9 44.56 -34.50 22.49
C ILE A 9 43.35 -33.65 22.82
N PHE A 10 43.44 -32.34 22.56
CA PHE A 10 42.36 -31.39 22.72
C PHE A 10 41.48 -31.41 21.46
N PHE A 11 40.40 -32.18 21.50
CA PHE A 11 39.35 -32.15 20.46
C PHE A 11 38.54 -30.86 20.64
N LEU A 12 38.83 -29.86 19.81
CA LEU A 12 38.05 -28.63 19.73
C LEU A 12 36.78 -28.93 18.91
N PHE A 13 35.68 -29.17 19.62
CA PHE A 13 34.35 -29.35 19.05
C PHE A 13 33.85 -27.98 18.57
N ILE A 14 33.97 -27.71 17.27
CA ILE A 14 33.33 -26.54 16.63
C ILE A 14 31.84 -26.85 16.57
N GLY A 15 31.11 -26.38 17.59
CA GLY A 15 29.65 -26.36 17.57
C GLY A 15 29.20 -25.39 16.48
N THR A 16 28.68 -25.92 15.38
CA THR A 16 27.99 -25.14 14.36
C THR A 16 26.77 -24.49 14.99
N VAL A 17 26.82 -23.17 15.18
CA VAL A 17 25.67 -22.37 15.57
C VAL A 17 24.75 -22.25 14.35
N CYS A 18 23.82 -23.20 14.21
CA CYS A 18 22.67 -23.06 13.31
C CYS A 18 21.60 -22.23 14.02
N THR A 19 21.79 -20.92 14.11
CA THR A 19 20.70 -20.00 14.48
C THR A 19 20.73 -18.84 13.50
N ASN A 20 19.59 -18.58 12.84
CA ASN A 20 19.10 -17.24 12.41
C ASN A 20 18.45 -17.15 11.02
N SER A 21 18.01 -18.23 10.36
CA SER A 21 17.13 -18.05 9.18
C SER A 21 15.78 -17.47 9.58
N PHE A 22 15.13 -17.97 10.65
CA PHE A 22 13.83 -17.47 11.12
C PHE A 22 13.82 -16.00 11.59
N ALA A 23 14.96 -15.44 12.00
CA ALA A 23 15.04 -14.08 12.51
C ALA A 23 15.19 -13.03 11.40
N LEU A 24 15.71 -13.41 10.23
CA LEU A 24 15.91 -12.50 9.10
C LEU A 24 14.59 -12.22 8.33
N ASP A 25 13.68 -13.20 8.27
CA ASP A 25 12.54 -13.11 7.36
C ASP A 25 11.28 -12.50 7.97
N ARG A 26 11.14 -12.55 9.30
CA ARG A 26 10.21 -11.66 10.01
C ARG A 26 10.58 -10.20 9.76
N ASN A 27 11.87 -9.88 9.75
CA ASN A 27 12.34 -8.53 9.42
C ASN A 27 12.01 -8.16 7.98
N ALA A 28 12.20 -9.05 7.00
CA ALA A 28 11.85 -8.77 5.60
C ALA A 28 10.34 -8.53 5.38
N TYR A 29 9.49 -9.27 6.11
CA TYR A 29 8.05 -9.04 6.12
C TYR A 29 7.66 -7.73 6.80
N ASP A 30 8.27 -7.42 7.96
CA ASP A 30 8.02 -6.19 8.71
C ASP A 30 8.48 -4.95 7.92
N GLU A 31 9.63 -5.03 7.24
CA GLU A 31 10.10 -4.01 6.30
C GLU A 31 9.12 -3.80 5.15
N LEU A 32 8.59 -4.89 4.58
CA LEU A 32 7.59 -4.82 3.53
C LEU A 32 6.29 -4.18 4.04
N SER A 33 5.89 -4.46 5.29
CA SER A 33 4.76 -3.79 5.92
C SER A 33 4.97 -2.27 5.97
N ALA A 34 6.16 -1.81 6.35
CA ALA A 34 6.48 -0.38 6.36
C ALA A 34 6.43 0.25 4.95
N VAL A 35 6.82 -0.50 3.90
CA VAL A 35 6.69 -0.06 2.51
C VAL A 35 5.22 0.05 2.10
N ILE A 36 4.38 -0.92 2.50
CA ILE A 36 2.93 -0.88 2.25
C ILE A 36 2.30 0.34 2.93
N ASP A 37 2.65 0.62 4.18
CA ASP A 37 2.18 1.80 4.91
C ASP A 37 2.58 3.10 4.20
N SER A 38 3.83 3.16 3.71
CA SER A 38 4.32 4.29 2.91
C SER A 38 3.55 4.45 1.60
N ALA A 39 3.21 3.35 0.92
CA ALA A 39 2.44 3.38 -0.32
C ALA A 39 0.98 3.83 -0.10
N ILE A 40 0.39 3.57 1.08
CA ILE A 40 -0.93 4.13 1.44
C ILE A 40 -0.85 5.66 1.50
N VAL A 41 0.21 6.22 2.11
CA VAL A 41 0.43 7.67 2.16
C VAL A 41 0.57 8.27 0.76
N LEU A 42 1.14 7.51 -0.18
CA LEU A 42 1.24 7.92 -1.59
C LEU A 42 -0.08 7.81 -2.37
N GLU A 43 -1.16 7.33 -1.74
CA GLU A 43 -2.45 7.03 -2.37
C GLU A 43 -2.36 5.94 -3.45
N THR A 44 -1.38 5.03 -3.34
CA THR A 44 -1.20 3.91 -4.28
C THR A 44 -2.45 3.06 -4.50
N PRO A 45 -3.31 2.76 -3.50
CA PRO A 45 -4.56 2.04 -3.73
C PRO A 45 -5.52 2.74 -4.70
N VAL A 46 -5.42 4.06 -4.83
CA VAL A 46 -6.26 4.87 -5.73
C VAL A 46 -5.64 4.94 -7.12
N PHE A 47 -4.34 5.19 -7.23
CA PHE A 47 -3.68 5.48 -8.51
C PHE A 47 -3.11 4.25 -9.23
N ALA A 48 -2.81 3.17 -8.51
CA ALA A 48 -2.36 1.90 -9.08
C ALA A 48 -3.15 0.71 -8.52
N PRO A 49 -4.50 0.72 -8.65
CA PRO A 49 -5.37 -0.23 -7.98
C PRO A 49 -5.11 -1.69 -8.33
N LYS A 50 -4.69 -2.01 -9.57
CA LYS A 50 -4.45 -3.40 -10.00
C LYS A 50 -3.15 -3.96 -9.41
N ALA A 51 -2.06 -3.21 -9.51
CA ALA A 51 -0.76 -3.57 -8.95
C ALA A 51 -0.84 -3.62 -7.42
N TRP A 52 -1.51 -2.65 -6.80
CA TRP A 52 -1.80 -2.64 -5.37
C TRP A 52 -2.55 -3.90 -4.92
N GLN A 53 -3.61 -4.27 -5.64
CA GLN A 53 -4.40 -5.47 -5.30
C GLN A 53 -3.53 -6.74 -5.33
N LYS A 54 -2.64 -6.88 -6.33
CA LYS A 54 -1.70 -8.00 -6.39
C LYS A 54 -0.69 -7.96 -5.25
N ALA A 55 -0.13 -6.79 -4.93
CA ALA A 55 0.77 -6.63 -3.80
C ALA A 55 0.12 -7.09 -2.48
N GLN A 56 -1.12 -6.66 -2.23
CA GLN A 56 -1.89 -7.04 -1.04
C GLN A 56 -2.20 -8.54 -0.99
N GLU A 57 -2.46 -9.18 -2.13
CA GLU A 57 -2.68 -10.62 -2.20
C GLU A 57 -1.44 -11.40 -1.74
N TYR A 58 -0.27 -11.07 -2.29
CA TYR A 58 0.99 -11.71 -1.93
C TYR A 58 1.43 -11.37 -0.51
N PHE A 59 1.21 -10.14 -0.05
CA PHE A 59 1.50 -9.75 1.32
C PHE A 59 0.66 -10.55 2.32
N LYS A 60 -0.62 -10.74 2.03
CA LYS A 60 -1.50 -11.61 2.83
C LYS A 60 -1.02 -13.06 2.81
N LYS A 61 -0.63 -13.60 1.65
CA LYS A 61 -0.08 -14.96 1.52
C LYS A 61 1.21 -15.12 2.32
N ALA A 62 2.10 -14.14 2.33
CA ALA A 62 3.31 -14.14 3.14
C ALA A 62 2.97 -14.21 4.64
N GLY A 63 2.05 -13.37 5.14
CA GLY A 63 1.60 -13.43 6.54
C GLY A 63 0.93 -14.76 6.90
N GLN A 64 0.17 -15.35 5.99
CA GLN A 64 -0.39 -16.70 6.14
C GLN A 64 0.71 -17.78 6.18
N ALA A 65 1.73 -17.69 5.33
CA ALA A 65 2.85 -18.63 5.33
C ALA A 65 3.65 -18.57 6.64
N ILE A 66 3.87 -17.37 7.17
CA ILE A 66 4.52 -17.14 8.48
C ILE A 66 3.68 -17.73 9.61
N SER A 67 2.39 -17.38 9.70
CA SER A 67 1.51 -17.88 10.77
C SER A 67 1.35 -19.40 10.76
N GLN A 68 1.38 -20.03 9.58
CA GLN A 68 1.31 -21.48 9.41
C GLN A 68 2.68 -22.18 9.52
N GLN A 69 3.76 -21.45 9.83
CA GLN A 69 5.11 -21.97 9.93
C GLN A 69 5.53 -22.78 8.69
N LYS A 70 5.17 -22.29 7.50
CA LYS A 70 5.60 -22.91 6.23
C LYS A 70 7.12 -22.83 6.11
N ASN A 71 7.68 -23.64 5.22
CA ASN A 71 9.13 -23.61 4.97
C ASN A 71 9.57 -22.24 4.44
N GLN A 72 10.85 -21.91 4.70
CA GLN A 72 11.40 -20.58 4.43
C GLN A 72 11.28 -20.17 2.97
N LYS A 73 11.59 -21.09 2.06
CA LYS A 73 11.50 -20.87 0.61
C LYS A 73 10.11 -20.39 0.17
N ASN A 74 9.04 -20.87 0.80
CA ASN A 74 7.69 -20.40 0.50
C ASN A 74 7.46 -18.98 1.02
N ILE A 75 7.91 -18.67 2.24
CA ILE A 75 7.78 -17.33 2.82
C ILE A 75 8.52 -16.31 1.94
N ASP A 76 9.78 -16.59 1.59
CA ASP A 76 10.62 -15.70 0.77
C ASP A 76 9.99 -15.42 -0.59
N LYS A 77 9.40 -16.45 -1.20
CA LYS A 77 8.71 -16.32 -2.47
C LYS A 77 7.53 -15.36 -2.38
N GLU A 78 6.67 -15.51 -1.38
CA GLU A 78 5.50 -14.64 -1.23
C GLU A 78 5.90 -13.19 -0.87
N VAL A 79 6.90 -13.00 0.00
CA VAL A 79 7.45 -11.68 0.35
C VAL A 79 8.07 -11.00 -0.88
N SER A 80 8.87 -11.73 -1.66
CA SER A 80 9.51 -11.20 -2.87
C SER A 80 8.48 -10.79 -3.93
N GLN A 81 7.44 -11.61 -4.15
CA GLN A 81 6.35 -11.25 -5.06
C GLN A 81 5.57 -10.02 -4.59
N ALA A 82 5.24 -9.95 -3.30
CA ALA A 82 4.58 -8.77 -2.74
C ALA A 82 5.42 -7.50 -2.91
N ARG A 83 6.74 -7.60 -2.68
CA ARG A 83 7.71 -6.52 -2.88
C ARG A 83 7.76 -6.04 -4.33
N GLU A 84 7.86 -6.97 -5.28
CA GLU A 84 7.85 -6.63 -6.70
C GLU A 84 6.57 -5.88 -7.11
N TYR A 85 5.40 -6.38 -6.69
CA TYR A 85 4.14 -5.74 -7.02
C TYR A 85 3.96 -4.39 -6.33
N ILE A 86 4.40 -4.21 -5.08
CA ILE A 86 4.26 -2.91 -4.41
C ILE A 86 5.19 -1.85 -5.02
N GLU A 87 6.41 -2.22 -5.40
CA GLU A 87 7.33 -1.32 -6.09
C GLU A 87 6.77 -0.89 -7.45
N ASN A 88 6.17 -1.83 -8.19
CA ASN A 88 5.47 -1.52 -9.43
C ASN A 88 4.25 -0.62 -9.19
N ALA A 89 3.48 -0.86 -8.13
CA ALA A 89 2.32 -0.04 -7.77
C ALA A 89 2.73 1.41 -7.43
N ILE A 90 3.84 1.59 -6.68
CA ILE A 90 4.38 2.91 -6.36
C ILE A 90 4.79 3.65 -7.64
N LYS A 91 5.53 3.00 -8.56
CA LYS A 91 5.90 3.60 -9.85
C LYS A 91 4.68 3.96 -10.69
N SER A 92 3.70 3.04 -10.77
CA SER A 92 2.44 3.30 -11.47
C SER A 92 1.63 4.43 -10.84
N THR A 93 1.76 4.66 -9.53
CA THR A 93 1.13 5.78 -8.83
C THR A 93 1.65 7.11 -9.34
N GLU A 94 2.98 7.23 -9.50
CA GLU A 94 3.60 8.45 -10.03
C GLU A 94 3.16 8.72 -11.47
N VAL A 95 3.17 7.68 -12.32
CA VAL A 95 2.67 7.77 -13.70
C VAL A 95 1.20 8.17 -13.74
N GLY A 96 0.36 7.58 -12.89
CA GLY A 96 -1.06 7.88 -12.80
C GLY A 96 -1.32 9.33 -12.37
N LYS A 97 -0.60 9.82 -11.36
CA LYS A 97 -0.69 11.22 -10.90
C LYS A 97 -0.27 12.20 -11.99
N LEU A 98 0.81 11.90 -12.72
CA LEU A 98 1.27 12.73 -13.82
C LEU A 98 0.23 12.78 -14.95
N ALA A 99 -0.24 11.61 -15.40
CA ALA A 99 -1.20 11.49 -16.49
C ALA A 99 -2.55 12.15 -16.19
N LEU A 100 -2.98 12.15 -14.92
CA LEU A 100 -4.26 12.71 -14.48
C LEU A 100 -4.14 14.09 -13.83
N SER A 101 -2.97 14.73 -13.88
CA SER A 101 -2.66 15.96 -13.15
C SER A 101 -3.70 17.08 -13.35
N GLU A 102 -4.20 17.28 -14.57
CA GLU A 102 -5.22 18.28 -14.91
C GLU A 102 -6.59 18.05 -14.23
N TYR A 103 -6.83 16.86 -13.68
CA TYR A 103 -8.11 16.46 -13.07
C TYR A 103 -8.03 16.37 -11.54
N LEU A 104 -6.84 16.52 -10.95
CA LEU A 104 -6.63 16.35 -9.51
C LEU A 104 -7.13 17.52 -8.68
N ASP A 105 -7.22 18.71 -9.26
CA ASP A 105 -7.59 19.93 -8.53
C ASP A 105 -9.01 19.82 -7.95
N GLN A 106 -9.97 19.31 -8.72
CA GLN A 106 -11.35 19.08 -8.28
C GLN A 106 -11.39 18.12 -7.08
N ARG A 107 -10.68 16.99 -7.18
CA ARG A 107 -10.58 16.02 -6.08
C ARG A 107 -9.99 16.66 -4.82
N LYS A 108 -8.89 17.41 -4.97
CA LYS A 108 -8.22 18.10 -3.87
C LYS A 108 -9.11 19.15 -3.20
N ARG A 109 -9.91 19.89 -3.97
CA ARG A 109 -10.87 20.85 -3.42
C ARG A 109 -11.97 20.15 -2.62
N ALA A 110 -12.55 19.06 -3.13
CA ALA A 110 -13.52 18.26 -2.39
C ALA A 110 -12.93 17.72 -1.06
N GLN A 111 -11.70 17.22 -1.09
CA GLN A 111 -10.98 16.78 0.12
C GLN A 111 -10.76 17.94 1.12
N THR A 112 -10.33 19.10 0.62
CA THR A 112 -10.11 20.31 1.43
C THR A 112 -11.40 20.81 2.07
N ALA A 113 -12.52 20.69 1.36
CA ALA A 113 -13.86 20.96 1.87
C ALA A 113 -14.37 19.90 2.88
N LYS A 114 -13.56 18.90 3.22
CA LYS A 114 -13.91 17.78 4.10
C LYS A 114 -15.06 16.93 3.56
N ALA A 115 -15.23 16.87 2.25
CA ALA A 115 -16.24 16.03 1.60
C ALA A 115 -16.17 14.55 1.99
N PRO A 116 -14.98 13.92 2.16
CA PRO A 116 -14.89 12.53 2.61
C PRO A 116 -15.63 12.24 3.93
N THR A 117 -15.72 13.23 4.83
CA THR A 117 -16.34 13.10 6.15
C THR A 117 -17.74 13.70 6.23
N LEU A 118 -18.00 14.83 5.56
CA LEU A 118 -19.27 15.55 5.68
C LEU A 118 -20.34 15.03 4.70
N VAL A 119 -19.90 14.55 3.53
CA VAL A 119 -20.77 14.04 2.45
C VAL A 119 -20.16 12.78 1.85
N THR A 120 -19.87 11.80 2.73
CA THR A 120 -19.16 10.57 2.40
C THR A 120 -19.71 9.84 1.18
N GLU A 121 -21.03 9.73 1.04
CA GLU A 121 -21.65 9.03 -0.11
C GLU A 121 -21.34 9.72 -1.45
N LEU A 122 -21.48 11.06 -1.51
CA LEU A 122 -21.14 11.84 -2.72
C LEU A 122 -19.66 11.76 -3.04
N TYR A 123 -18.81 11.79 -2.01
CA TYR A 123 -17.36 11.66 -2.21
C TYR A 123 -16.98 10.26 -2.72
N ILE A 124 -17.58 9.20 -2.16
CA ILE A 124 -17.33 7.81 -2.61
C ILE A 124 -17.78 7.61 -4.05
N GLU A 125 -18.90 8.20 -4.46
CA GLU A 125 -19.35 8.16 -5.86
C GLU A 125 -18.31 8.79 -6.80
N ALA A 126 -17.83 9.98 -6.45
CA ALA A 126 -16.80 10.68 -7.21
C ALA A 126 -15.48 9.90 -7.26
N GLU A 127 -15.02 9.40 -6.12
CA GLU A 127 -13.78 8.62 -5.99
C GLU A 127 -13.86 7.28 -6.74
N THR A 128 -15.04 6.63 -6.76
CA THR A 128 -15.26 5.40 -7.52
C THR A 128 -15.18 5.66 -9.02
N GLN A 129 -15.77 6.76 -9.48
CA GLN A 129 -15.68 7.16 -10.89
C GLN A 129 -14.23 7.54 -11.26
N PHE A 130 -13.52 8.23 -10.38
CA PHE A 130 -12.10 8.56 -10.56
C PHE A 130 -11.21 7.31 -10.59
N LYS A 131 -11.50 6.30 -9.76
CA LYS A 131 -10.77 5.04 -9.75
C LYS A 131 -10.86 4.27 -11.07
N LYS A 132 -11.98 4.39 -11.81
CA LYS A 132 -12.05 3.85 -13.18
C LYS A 132 -11.03 4.50 -14.10
N ALA A 133 -10.76 5.80 -13.92
CA ALA A 133 -9.73 6.51 -14.68
C ALA A 133 -8.33 5.97 -14.38
N THR A 134 -8.00 5.80 -13.09
CA THR A 134 -6.69 5.29 -12.67
C THR A 134 -6.48 3.85 -13.13
N GLU A 135 -7.50 2.98 -13.05
CA GLU A 135 -7.45 1.61 -13.57
C GLU A 135 -7.14 1.55 -15.08
N LYS A 136 -7.68 2.51 -15.85
CA LYS A 136 -7.45 2.61 -17.29
C LYS A 136 -6.04 3.08 -17.60
N VAL A 137 -5.60 4.16 -16.95
CA VAL A 137 -4.23 4.70 -17.06
C VAL A 137 -3.21 3.64 -16.68
N GLU A 138 -3.42 2.93 -15.57
CA GLU A 138 -2.55 1.85 -15.10
C GLU A 138 -2.41 0.72 -16.14
N SER A 139 -3.48 0.41 -16.88
CA SER A 139 -3.43 -0.56 -17.99
C SER A 139 -2.89 -0.01 -19.31
N GLY A 140 -2.41 1.23 -19.34
CA GLY A 140 -1.90 1.88 -20.55
C GLY A 140 -2.98 2.49 -21.45
N ASP A 141 -4.26 2.40 -21.08
CA ASP A 141 -5.37 3.03 -21.81
C ASP A 141 -5.57 4.48 -21.32
N VAL A 142 -4.55 5.31 -21.53
CA VAL A 142 -4.53 6.71 -21.05
C VAL A 142 -5.69 7.51 -21.63
N LYS A 143 -5.98 7.34 -22.93
CA LYS A 143 -7.05 8.08 -23.62
C LYS A 143 -8.41 7.88 -22.96
N ASN A 144 -8.80 6.64 -22.65
CA ASN A 144 -10.07 6.41 -21.97
C ASN A 144 -9.98 6.73 -20.48
N GLY A 145 -8.81 6.59 -19.86
CA GLY A 145 -8.56 7.08 -18.50
C GLY A 145 -8.91 8.57 -18.34
N LEU A 146 -8.44 9.43 -19.24
CA LEU A 146 -8.74 10.86 -19.22
C LEU A 146 -10.26 11.15 -19.34
N LYS A 147 -10.98 10.38 -20.17
CA LYS A 147 -12.44 10.49 -20.29
C LYS A 147 -13.16 10.12 -18.99
N GLU A 148 -12.72 9.06 -18.33
CA GLU A 148 -13.30 8.66 -17.04
C GLU A 148 -12.98 9.68 -15.94
N ALA A 149 -11.79 10.30 -15.96
CA ALA A 149 -11.41 11.37 -15.04
C ALA A 149 -12.27 12.63 -15.25
N GLN A 150 -12.54 12.99 -16.51
CA GLN A 150 -13.43 14.10 -16.85
C GLN A 150 -14.84 13.90 -16.30
N LYS A 151 -15.36 12.66 -16.31
CA LYS A 151 -16.66 12.33 -15.72
C LYS A 151 -16.66 12.46 -14.19
N ALA A 152 -15.52 12.25 -13.53
CA ALA A 152 -15.41 12.39 -12.08
C ALA A 152 -15.43 13.86 -11.61
N MET A 153 -14.97 14.79 -12.44
CA MET A 153 -14.89 16.23 -12.11
C MET A 153 -16.21 16.83 -11.58
N PRO A 154 -17.36 16.71 -12.27
CA PRO A 154 -18.61 17.29 -11.76
C PRO A 154 -19.05 16.63 -10.45
N LEU A 155 -18.76 15.34 -10.25
CA LEU A 155 -19.10 14.63 -9.01
C LEU A 155 -18.30 15.18 -7.83
N PHE A 156 -16.99 15.40 -8.01
CA PHE A 156 -16.17 16.06 -7.00
C PHE A 156 -16.63 17.49 -6.72
N SER A 157 -17.00 18.26 -7.74
CA SER A 157 -17.54 19.62 -7.55
C SER A 157 -18.84 19.59 -6.73
N THR A 158 -19.74 18.64 -6.99
CA THR A 158 -20.97 18.48 -6.20
C THR A 158 -20.64 18.12 -4.75
N ALA A 159 -19.74 17.16 -4.52
CA ALA A 159 -19.32 16.78 -3.18
C ALA A 159 -18.63 17.95 -2.44
N GLU A 160 -17.80 18.75 -3.11
CA GLU A 160 -17.19 19.96 -2.58
C GLU A 160 -18.25 20.95 -2.09
N LEU A 161 -19.19 21.33 -2.95
CA LEU A 161 -20.21 22.34 -2.64
C LEU A 161 -21.13 21.91 -1.49
N GLU A 162 -21.56 20.65 -1.48
CA GLU A 162 -22.40 20.13 -0.40
C GLU A 162 -21.64 20.02 0.93
N ALA A 163 -20.34 19.71 0.89
CA ALA A 163 -19.50 19.72 2.08
C ALA A 163 -19.35 21.13 2.67
N VAL A 164 -19.09 22.13 1.81
CA VAL A 164 -19.01 23.55 2.22
C VAL A 164 -20.34 24.00 2.83
N ARG A 165 -21.47 23.68 2.19
CA ARG A 165 -22.81 23.98 2.71
C ARG A 165 -23.01 23.39 4.11
N LYS A 166 -22.69 22.11 4.31
CA LYS A 166 -22.84 21.46 5.63
C LYS A 166 -21.94 22.07 6.70
N ASP A 167 -20.69 22.40 6.36
CA ASP A 167 -19.76 23.03 7.31
C ASP A 167 -20.24 24.43 7.75
N ILE A 168 -20.77 25.24 6.82
CA ILE A 168 -21.32 26.56 7.13
C ILE A 168 -22.58 26.45 8.00
N LEU A 169 -23.54 25.59 7.63
CA LEU A 169 -24.78 25.42 8.39
C LEU A 169 -24.51 24.87 9.80
N GLY A 170 -23.62 23.87 9.92
CA GLY A 170 -23.26 23.33 11.23
C GLY A 170 -22.60 24.36 12.15
N LYS A 171 -21.83 25.31 11.61
CA LYS A 171 -21.29 26.44 12.39
C LYS A 171 -22.36 27.45 12.78
N ALA A 172 -23.32 27.72 11.91
CA ALA A 172 -24.43 28.62 12.22
C ALA A 172 -25.32 28.07 13.35
N ASP A 173 -25.62 26.77 13.32
CA ASP A 173 -26.41 26.09 14.36
C ASP A 173 -25.73 26.10 15.75
N GLN A 174 -24.41 26.24 15.82
CA GLN A 174 -23.67 26.35 17.09
C GLN A 174 -23.69 27.76 17.69
N LEU A 175 -24.10 28.77 16.93
CA LEU A 175 -24.10 30.18 17.34
C LEU A 175 -25.48 30.71 17.76
N ILE A 176 -26.51 29.85 17.71
CA ILE A 176 -27.88 30.12 18.16
C ILE A 176 -28.19 29.34 19.45
#